data_AF-A0AAN8N779-F1
#
_entry.id   AF-A0AAN8N779-F1
#
_cell.length_a   1.000
_cell.length_b   1.000
_cell.length_c   1.000
_cell.angle_alpha   90.00
_cell.angle_beta   90.00
_cell.angle_gamma   90.00
#
_symmetry.space_group_name_H-M   'P 1'
#
loop_
_entity.id
_entity.type
_entity.pdbx_description
1 polymer ?
#
loop_
_entity_poly.entity_id
_entity_poly.type
_entity_poly.pdbx_seq_one_letter_code
_entity_poly.pdbx_strand_id
1 'polypeptide(L)'
;MDFTWQDLVDYLLALSGAIPEEGSGIYFLYEEDNCLIEKLWSGTEILEQVFIAEDVRTNTPALYLLDGDTRLVFYVDTQNVLRRSRYDTDEEEWQVEGEEEGDIIIPQKSKLSGCFTPEGQIVFFQNQSGLLQGIEFRDSKCELLNPAPAEPLEGTRHLVLRSTDENLYLFYIGQDRYIHYLIKGPETGEKWQENILKSPIIEQNVTNFMVIPDEDMKSFETHLVTADRLMGIDKQGEFIDFGKVVEGKFTPNSGKECVIETILLVKKGVKAIAGKALKTKKK
;
A
#
# COMPACT_ATOMS: atom_id res chain seq x y z
N MET A 1 3.69 16.70 -12.75
CA MET A 1 2.77 17.11 -11.68
C MET A 1 3.58 17.42 -10.43
N ASP A 2 3.33 18.58 -9.85
CA ASP A 2 3.78 18.91 -8.50
C ASP A 2 2.80 18.25 -7.53
N PHE A 3 3.26 17.23 -6.82
CA PHE A 3 2.43 16.49 -5.87
C PHE A 3 2.19 17.37 -4.62
N THR A 4 1.01 17.29 -4.02
CA THR A 4 0.54 18.17 -2.94
C THR A 4 0.12 17.38 -1.71
N TRP A 5 -0.14 18.05 -0.59
CA TRP A 5 -0.75 17.40 0.58
C TRP A 5 -2.15 16.85 0.30
N GLN A 6 -2.90 17.50 -0.60
CA GLN A 6 -4.19 16.99 -1.03
C GLN A 6 -4.01 15.66 -1.75
N ASP A 7 -3.03 15.55 -2.65
CA ASP A 7 -2.73 14.29 -3.37
C ASP A 7 -2.32 13.16 -2.40
N LEU A 8 -1.62 13.48 -1.30
CA LEU A 8 -1.31 12.51 -0.25
C LEU A 8 -2.58 12.03 0.46
N VAL A 9 -3.47 12.95 0.80
CA VAL A 9 -4.75 12.60 1.45
C VAL A 9 -5.59 11.75 0.51
N ASP A 10 -5.69 12.12 -0.76
CA ASP A 10 -6.42 11.35 -1.77
C ASP A 10 -5.83 9.95 -1.93
N TYR A 11 -4.50 9.82 -1.97
CA TYR A 11 -3.81 8.53 -1.98
C TYR A 11 -4.11 7.68 -0.74
N LEU A 12 -4.06 8.28 0.46
CA LEU A 12 -4.31 7.56 1.71
C LEU A 12 -5.79 7.18 1.89
N LEU A 13 -6.72 7.91 1.27
CA LEU A 13 -8.15 7.61 1.30
C LEU A 13 -8.59 6.66 0.18
N ALA A 14 -7.84 6.55 -0.91
CA ALA A 14 -8.10 5.56 -1.96
C ALA A 14 -7.93 4.12 -1.43
N LEU A 15 -8.46 3.13 -2.18
CA LEU A 15 -8.26 1.73 -1.83
C LEU A 15 -6.78 1.34 -1.98
N SER A 16 -6.18 1.79 -3.08
CA SER A 16 -4.76 1.69 -3.42
C SER A 16 -4.44 2.73 -4.50
N GLY A 17 -3.16 2.93 -4.81
CA GLY A 17 -2.76 3.78 -5.92
C GLY A 17 -1.34 3.52 -6.39
N ALA A 18 -1.03 4.01 -7.59
CA ALA A 18 0.28 3.86 -8.21
C ALA A 18 0.67 5.11 -8.99
N ILE A 19 1.97 5.44 -8.96
CA ILE A 19 2.53 6.58 -9.71
C ILE A 19 3.42 6.05 -10.84
N PRO A 20 3.02 6.22 -12.11
CA PRO A 20 3.87 5.83 -13.25
C PRO A 20 5.20 6.57 -13.28
N GLU A 21 6.18 5.98 -13.96
CA GLU A 21 7.53 6.55 -14.05
C GLU A 21 7.56 7.82 -14.91
N GLU A 22 7.01 7.71 -16.11
CA GLU A 22 7.01 8.76 -17.14
C GLU A 22 5.63 9.46 -17.25
N GLY A 23 4.67 9.09 -16.41
CA GLY A 23 3.32 9.66 -16.44
C GLY A 23 3.16 10.95 -15.64
N SER A 24 2.20 11.77 -16.05
CA SER A 24 1.86 13.04 -15.39
C SER A 24 0.82 12.92 -14.29
N GLY A 25 0.37 11.70 -13.94
CA GLY A 25 -0.76 11.46 -13.05
C GLY A 25 -0.48 10.45 -11.92
N ILE A 26 -1.52 10.19 -11.13
CA ILE A 26 -1.58 9.13 -10.12
C ILE A 26 -2.79 8.26 -10.46
N TYR A 27 -2.61 6.95 -10.53
CA TYR A 27 -3.74 6.02 -10.61
C TYR A 27 -4.27 5.75 -9.20
N PHE A 28 -5.58 5.89 -9.01
CA PHE A 28 -6.27 5.56 -7.78
C PHE A 28 -7.34 4.50 -8.02
N LEU A 29 -7.48 3.58 -7.07
CA LEU A 29 -8.55 2.58 -7.08
C LEU A 29 -9.69 3.00 -6.14
N TYR A 30 -10.92 2.88 -6.66
CA TYR A 30 -12.16 3.12 -5.93
C TYR A 30 -13.13 1.96 -6.11
N GLU A 31 -13.95 1.71 -5.10
CA GLU A 31 -15.12 0.85 -5.19
C GLU A 31 -16.37 1.73 -5.26
N GLU A 32 -17.16 1.55 -6.31
CA GLU A 32 -18.41 2.27 -6.53
C GLU A 32 -19.46 1.26 -7.00
N ASP A 33 -20.55 1.12 -6.25
CA ASP A 33 -21.65 0.19 -6.56
C ASP A 33 -21.15 -1.24 -6.87
N ASN A 34 -20.27 -1.78 -6.02
CA ASN A 34 -19.67 -3.12 -6.19
C ASN A 34 -18.83 -3.27 -7.48
N CYS A 35 -18.45 -2.17 -8.12
CA CYS A 35 -17.51 -2.14 -9.24
C CYS A 35 -16.17 -1.58 -8.76
N LEU A 36 -15.07 -2.21 -9.19
CA LEU A 36 -13.73 -1.67 -9.00
C LEU A 36 -13.37 -0.80 -10.20
N ILE A 37 -12.99 0.44 -9.91
CA ILE A 37 -12.72 1.47 -10.90
C ILE A 37 -11.34 2.04 -10.66
N GLU A 38 -10.58 2.22 -11.74
CA GLU A 38 -9.36 3.00 -11.77
C GLU A 38 -9.66 4.42 -12.23
N LYS A 39 -9.06 5.42 -11.57
CA LYS A 39 -9.10 6.82 -11.99
C LYS A 39 -7.69 7.38 -12.12
N LEU A 40 -7.39 8.02 -13.25
CA LEU A 40 -6.14 8.75 -13.46
C LEU A 40 -6.31 10.21 -13.03
N TRP A 41 -5.65 10.58 -11.94
CA TRP A 41 -5.68 11.93 -11.38
C TRP A 41 -4.49 12.77 -11.88
N SER A 42 -4.74 13.99 -12.36
CA SER A 42 -3.71 14.91 -12.87
C SER A 42 -3.09 15.84 -11.83
N GLY A 43 -3.58 15.82 -10.59
CA GLY A 43 -3.29 16.84 -9.57
C GLY A 43 -4.39 17.91 -9.47
N THR A 44 -5.26 18.00 -10.49
CA THR A 44 -6.35 18.98 -10.52
C THR A 44 -7.69 18.41 -10.97
N GLU A 45 -7.69 17.36 -11.80
CA GLU A 45 -8.90 16.72 -12.31
C GLU A 45 -8.65 15.23 -12.62
N ILE A 46 -9.74 14.47 -12.79
CA ILE A 46 -9.70 13.09 -13.25
C ILE A 46 -9.63 13.14 -14.78
N LEU A 47 -8.52 12.65 -15.34
CA LEU A 47 -8.28 12.61 -16.79
C LEU A 47 -8.97 11.41 -17.45
N GLU A 48 -8.99 10.30 -16.73
CA GLU A 48 -9.47 9.02 -17.25
C GLU A 48 -10.11 8.21 -16.12
N GLN A 49 -11.11 7.44 -16.47
CA GLN A 49 -11.77 6.50 -15.58
C GLN A 49 -12.00 5.19 -16.33
N VAL A 50 -11.45 4.10 -15.80
CA VAL A 50 -11.49 2.78 -16.42
C VAL A 50 -12.11 1.78 -15.46
N PHE A 51 -13.02 0.96 -15.97
CA PHE A 51 -13.62 -0.14 -15.23
C PHE A 51 -12.63 -1.32 -15.14
N ILE A 52 -12.49 -1.94 -13.96
CA ILE A 52 -11.59 -3.08 -13.75
C ILE A 52 -12.39 -4.39 -13.57
N ALA A 53 -13.40 -4.37 -12.71
CA ALA A 53 -14.15 -5.57 -12.34
C ALA A 53 -15.53 -5.24 -11.76
N GLU A 54 -16.48 -6.16 -11.93
CA GLU A 54 -17.79 -6.19 -11.25
C GLU A 54 -17.80 -7.22 -10.12
N ASP A 55 -18.91 -7.28 -9.38
CA ASP A 55 -19.12 -8.22 -8.27
C ASP A 55 -18.01 -8.16 -7.22
N VAL A 56 -17.48 -6.96 -7.01
CA VAL A 56 -16.45 -6.67 -6.02
C VAL A 56 -17.10 -6.47 -4.67
N ARG A 57 -16.45 -6.97 -3.61
CA ARG A 57 -16.97 -6.84 -2.23
C ARG A 57 -17.18 -5.37 -1.87
N THR A 58 -18.28 -5.06 -1.20
CA THR A 58 -18.46 -3.72 -0.60
C THR A 58 -17.34 -3.45 0.41
N ASN A 59 -16.69 -2.28 0.33
CA ASN A 59 -15.47 -1.97 1.08
C ASN A 59 -14.32 -2.96 0.81
N THR A 60 -14.20 -3.45 -0.44
CA THR A 60 -13.10 -4.34 -0.82
C THR A 60 -11.74 -3.73 -0.43
N PRO A 61 -10.81 -4.52 0.11
CA PRO A 61 -9.41 -4.15 0.04
C PRO A 61 -8.95 -4.29 -1.42
N ALA A 62 -8.01 -3.44 -1.82
CA ALA A 62 -7.37 -3.56 -3.12
C ALA A 62 -5.88 -3.29 -3.00
N LEU A 63 -5.10 -3.83 -3.93
CA LEU A 63 -3.67 -3.61 -4.07
C LEU A 63 -3.37 -3.36 -5.55
N TYR A 64 -2.75 -2.21 -5.82
CA TYR A 64 -2.23 -1.87 -7.13
C TYR A 64 -0.73 -2.14 -7.17
N LEU A 65 -0.27 -3.01 -8.07
CA LEU A 65 1.14 -3.17 -8.40
C LEU A 65 1.46 -2.60 -9.79
N LEU A 66 2.52 -1.81 -9.89
CA LEU A 66 3.02 -1.17 -11.10
C LEU A 66 4.55 -1.31 -11.21
N ASP A 67 5.03 -1.97 -12.27
CA ASP A 67 6.45 -2.04 -12.63
C ASP A 67 6.65 -1.95 -14.14
N GLY A 68 7.25 -0.85 -14.60
CA GLY A 68 7.25 -0.48 -16.02
C GLY A 68 5.82 -0.38 -16.57
N ASP A 69 5.54 -1.15 -17.62
CA ASP A 69 4.21 -1.23 -18.24
C ASP A 69 3.33 -2.34 -17.62
N THR A 70 3.89 -3.14 -16.70
CA THR A 70 3.11 -4.20 -16.04
C THR A 70 2.25 -3.59 -14.94
N ARG A 71 0.93 -3.75 -15.06
CA ARG A 71 -0.07 -3.29 -14.10
C ARG A 71 -0.92 -4.46 -13.63
N LEU A 72 -0.96 -4.66 -12.32
CA LEU A 72 -1.76 -5.69 -11.67
C LEU A 72 -2.61 -5.08 -10.57
N VAL A 73 -3.85 -5.54 -10.47
CA VAL A 73 -4.75 -5.18 -9.39
C VAL A 73 -5.26 -6.44 -8.71
N PHE A 74 -5.04 -6.53 -7.40
CA PHE A 74 -5.64 -7.55 -6.56
C PHE A 74 -6.80 -6.95 -5.77
N TYR A 75 -7.90 -7.67 -5.68
CA TYR A 75 -9.12 -7.24 -5.00
C TYR A 75 -9.90 -8.45 -4.49
N VAL A 76 -11.01 -8.22 -3.78
CA VAL A 76 -11.81 -9.29 -3.20
C VAL A 76 -13.23 -9.20 -3.73
N ASP A 77 -13.75 -10.31 -4.26
CA ASP A 77 -15.11 -10.38 -4.79
C ASP A 77 -16.18 -10.52 -3.69
N THR A 78 -17.45 -10.48 -4.08
CA THR A 78 -18.60 -10.64 -3.16
C THR A 78 -18.62 -11.98 -2.42
N GLN A 79 -17.92 -13.00 -2.92
CA GLN A 79 -17.77 -14.31 -2.28
C GLN A 79 -16.59 -14.35 -1.29
N ASN A 80 -15.87 -13.23 -1.14
CA ASN A 80 -14.64 -13.09 -0.35
C ASN A 80 -13.42 -13.78 -0.94
N VAL A 81 -13.44 -14.11 -2.23
CA VAL A 81 -12.30 -14.72 -2.92
C VAL A 81 -11.36 -13.63 -3.41
N LEU A 82 -10.06 -13.83 -3.20
CA LEU A 82 -9.02 -12.98 -3.79
C LEU A 82 -9.04 -13.14 -5.31
N ARG A 83 -9.16 -12.04 -6.04
CA ARG A 83 -9.09 -11.96 -7.50
C ARG A 83 -7.92 -11.09 -7.94
N ARG A 84 -7.50 -11.30 -9.19
CA ARG A 84 -6.40 -10.58 -9.84
C ARG A 84 -6.85 -10.15 -11.23
N SER A 85 -6.61 -8.89 -11.58
CA SER A 85 -6.72 -8.38 -12.95
C SER A 85 -5.39 -7.84 -13.42
N ARG A 86 -5.12 -8.00 -14.72
CA ARG A 86 -3.95 -7.45 -15.41
C ARG A 86 -4.42 -6.49 -16.50
N TYR A 87 -3.72 -5.37 -16.64
CA TYR A 87 -3.96 -4.47 -17.76
C TYR A 87 -3.33 -5.03 -19.03
N ASP A 88 -4.12 -5.16 -20.09
CA ASP A 88 -3.64 -5.46 -21.43
C ASP A 88 -3.33 -4.15 -22.16
N THR A 89 -2.05 -3.95 -22.47
CA THR A 89 -1.59 -2.73 -23.16
C THR A 89 -1.99 -2.67 -24.62
N ASP A 90 -2.21 -3.81 -25.26
CA ASP A 90 -2.55 -3.88 -26.68
C ASP A 90 -4.06 -3.63 -26.88
N GLU A 91 -4.88 -4.11 -25.95
CA GLU A 91 -6.34 -3.88 -25.95
C GLU A 91 -6.75 -2.60 -25.19
N GLU A 92 -5.84 -2.02 -24.41
CA GLU A 92 -6.10 -0.88 -23.52
C GLU A 92 -7.22 -1.16 -22.48
N GLU A 93 -7.33 -2.40 -22.03
CA GLU A 93 -8.41 -2.86 -21.14
C GLU A 93 -7.88 -3.73 -19.98
N TRP A 94 -8.64 -3.81 -18.89
CA TRP A 94 -8.35 -4.72 -17.78
C TRP A 94 -8.91 -6.11 -18.05
N GLN A 95 -8.06 -7.12 -17.97
CA GLN A 95 -8.42 -8.53 -18.11
C GLN A 95 -8.37 -9.22 -16.76
N VAL A 96 -9.45 -9.90 -16.38
CA VAL A 96 -9.46 -10.74 -15.18
C VAL A 96 -8.58 -11.95 -15.44
N GLU A 97 -7.58 -12.16 -14.58
CA GLU A 97 -6.77 -13.36 -14.67
C GLU A 97 -7.55 -14.56 -14.12
N GLY A 98 -7.44 -15.71 -14.79
CA GLY A 98 -8.27 -16.89 -14.56
C GLY A 98 -8.26 -17.38 -13.11
N GLU A 99 -9.27 -18.18 -12.77
CA GLU A 99 -9.40 -18.79 -11.44
C GLU A 99 -8.18 -19.65 -11.15
N GLU A 100 -7.40 -19.24 -10.16
CA GLU A 100 -6.27 -20.03 -9.70
C GLU A 100 -6.77 -21.32 -9.03
N GLU A 101 -5.87 -22.30 -8.90
CA GLU A 101 -6.22 -23.60 -8.33
C GLU A 101 -6.54 -23.47 -6.83
N GLY A 102 -7.82 -23.24 -6.52
CA GLY A 102 -8.36 -23.11 -5.17
C GLY A 102 -8.64 -21.66 -4.74
N ASP A 103 -9.84 -21.44 -4.21
CA ASP A 103 -10.27 -20.13 -3.74
C ASP A 103 -9.53 -19.71 -2.46
N ILE A 104 -8.88 -18.54 -2.51
CA ILE A 104 -8.31 -17.92 -1.31
C ILE A 104 -9.33 -16.98 -0.69
N ILE A 105 -9.89 -17.40 0.43
CA ILE A 105 -10.88 -16.62 1.18
C ILE A 105 -10.20 -15.55 2.05
N ILE A 106 -10.49 -14.28 1.74
CA ILE A 106 -9.97 -13.12 2.46
C ILE A 106 -10.99 -12.64 3.50
N PRO A 107 -10.65 -12.62 4.80
CA PRO A 107 -11.57 -12.16 5.85
C PRO A 107 -12.10 -10.74 5.61
N GLN A 108 -13.31 -10.46 6.10
CA GLN A 108 -14.05 -9.22 5.85
C GLN A 108 -13.29 -7.94 6.23
N LYS A 109 -12.61 -7.94 7.38
CA LYS A 109 -11.83 -6.78 7.86
C LYS A 109 -10.42 -6.73 7.29
N SER A 110 -9.97 -7.80 6.65
CA SER A 110 -8.61 -7.94 6.16
C SER A 110 -8.31 -6.90 5.08
N LYS A 111 -7.07 -6.40 5.07
CA LYS A 111 -6.54 -5.49 4.06
C LYS A 111 -5.55 -6.23 3.17
N LEU A 112 -5.16 -5.60 2.06
CA LEU A 112 -4.18 -6.14 1.13
C LEU A 112 -2.98 -5.20 1.06
N SER A 113 -1.80 -5.79 0.95
CA SER A 113 -0.55 -5.11 0.61
C SER A 113 0.39 -6.09 -0.07
N GLY A 114 1.29 -5.64 -0.91
CA GLY A 114 2.20 -6.56 -1.58
C GLY A 114 3.20 -5.83 -2.44
N CYS A 115 4.02 -6.61 -3.15
CA CYS A 115 4.98 -6.08 -4.09
C CYS A 115 5.32 -7.13 -5.16
N PHE A 116 6.02 -6.69 -6.21
CA PHE A 116 6.71 -7.63 -7.09
C PHE A 116 7.90 -8.25 -6.37
N THR A 117 8.19 -9.51 -6.70
CA THR A 117 9.42 -10.24 -6.32
C THR A 117 10.17 -10.63 -7.60
N PRO A 118 11.45 -11.05 -7.52
CA PRO A 118 12.16 -11.53 -8.70
C PRO A 118 11.46 -12.70 -9.42
N GLU A 119 10.69 -13.50 -8.69
CA GLU A 119 9.99 -14.68 -9.22
C GLU A 119 8.49 -14.46 -9.48
N GLY A 120 7.94 -13.28 -9.19
CA GLY A 120 6.51 -13.01 -9.39
C GLY A 120 5.97 -11.91 -8.50
N GLN A 121 4.95 -12.21 -7.70
CA GLN A 121 4.33 -11.26 -6.76
C GLN A 121 4.13 -11.90 -5.40
N ILE A 122 4.15 -11.08 -4.36
CA ILE A 122 3.74 -11.49 -3.02
C ILE A 122 2.64 -10.56 -2.51
N VAL A 123 1.55 -11.14 -2.01
CA VAL A 123 0.42 -10.41 -1.42
C VAL A 123 0.23 -10.87 0.01
N PHE A 124 0.12 -9.92 0.92
CA PHE A 124 -0.16 -10.14 2.32
C PHE A 124 -1.58 -9.73 2.66
N PHE A 125 -2.15 -10.46 3.61
CA PHE A 125 -3.45 -10.20 4.19
C PHE A 125 -3.46 -10.65 5.65
N GLN A 126 -4.43 -10.16 6.44
CA GLN A 126 -4.72 -10.72 7.75
C GLN A 126 -5.64 -11.95 7.62
N ASN A 127 -5.22 -13.10 8.11
CA ASN A 127 -5.97 -14.35 8.04
C ASN A 127 -7.04 -14.46 9.14
N GLN A 128 -7.77 -15.58 9.17
CA GLN A 128 -8.86 -15.80 10.16
C GLN A 128 -8.39 -15.83 11.61
N SER A 129 -7.12 -16.16 11.88
CA SER A 129 -6.54 -16.10 13.24
C SER A 129 -6.04 -14.71 13.61
N GLY A 130 -6.19 -13.71 12.73
CA GLY A 130 -5.72 -12.34 12.97
C GLY A 130 -4.23 -12.13 12.70
N LEU A 131 -3.51 -13.13 12.17
CA LEU A 131 -2.09 -13.01 11.83
C LEU A 131 -1.91 -12.55 10.39
N LEU A 132 -0.80 -11.87 10.08
CA LEU A 132 -0.45 -11.55 8.70
C LEU A 132 0.06 -12.80 7.99
N GLN A 133 -0.47 -13.08 6.81
CA GLN A 133 -0.12 -14.25 6.00
C GLN A 133 0.14 -13.80 4.56
N GLY A 134 1.19 -14.37 3.95
CA GLY A 134 1.57 -14.08 2.58
C GLY A 134 1.03 -15.12 1.60
N ILE A 135 0.89 -14.71 0.35
CA ILE A 135 0.55 -15.53 -0.80
C ILE A 135 1.59 -15.19 -1.88
N GLU A 136 2.31 -16.19 -2.37
CA GLU A 136 3.22 -16.02 -3.50
C GLU A 136 2.55 -16.45 -4.79
N PHE A 137 2.55 -15.56 -5.76
CA PHE A 137 2.09 -15.78 -7.12
C PHE A 137 3.31 -15.91 -8.02
N ARG A 138 3.47 -17.09 -8.64
CA ARG A 138 4.58 -17.40 -9.56
C ARG A 138 4.02 -18.11 -10.78
N ASP A 139 4.12 -17.48 -11.95
CA ASP A 139 3.50 -17.96 -13.18
C ASP A 139 2.01 -18.30 -12.97
N SER A 140 1.62 -19.56 -13.17
CA SER A 140 0.27 -20.08 -12.97
C SER A 140 0.05 -20.73 -11.60
N LYS A 141 0.96 -20.52 -10.64
CA LYS A 141 0.92 -21.12 -9.31
C LYS A 141 0.74 -20.08 -8.24
N CYS A 142 -0.04 -20.47 -7.25
CA CYS A 142 -0.25 -19.70 -6.05
C CYS A 142 0.06 -20.56 -4.82
N GLU A 143 0.90 -20.05 -3.94
CA GLU A 143 1.33 -20.73 -2.72
C GLU A 143 1.01 -19.87 -1.50
N LEU A 144 0.22 -20.43 -0.59
CA LEU A 144 -0.05 -19.81 0.71
C LEU A 144 1.14 -20.03 1.65
N LEU A 145 1.74 -18.93 2.12
CA LEU A 145 2.88 -18.97 3.03
C LEU A 145 2.45 -19.22 4.47
N ASN A 146 3.41 -19.61 5.30
CA ASN A 146 3.22 -19.62 6.76
C ASN A 146 2.93 -18.20 7.27
N PRO A 147 2.03 -18.04 8.26
CA PRO A 147 1.80 -16.75 8.90
C PRO A 147 3.09 -16.15 9.46
N ALA A 148 3.23 -14.84 9.30
CA ALA A 148 4.32 -14.09 9.89
C ALA A 148 4.12 -13.97 11.41
N PRO A 149 5.21 -13.96 12.21
CA PRO A 149 5.14 -13.81 13.65
C PRO A 149 4.86 -12.35 14.01
N ALA A 150 3.64 -11.89 13.79
CA ALA A 150 3.19 -10.52 14.02
C ALA A 150 1.86 -10.50 14.75
N GLU A 151 1.64 -9.45 15.55
CA GLU A 151 0.41 -9.22 16.30
C GLU A 151 -0.29 -7.94 15.83
N PRO A 152 -0.80 -7.90 14.59
CA PRO A 152 -1.46 -6.72 14.06
C PRO A 152 -2.79 -6.44 14.77
N LEU A 153 -3.14 -5.17 14.89
CA LEU A 153 -4.49 -4.76 15.24
C LEU A 153 -5.48 -5.27 14.18
N GLU A 154 -6.62 -5.80 14.60
CA GLU A 154 -7.62 -6.36 13.69
C GLU A 154 -8.06 -5.33 12.62
N GLY A 155 -7.98 -5.71 11.35
CA GLY A 155 -8.37 -4.87 10.22
C GLY A 155 -7.48 -3.66 9.97
N THR A 156 -6.32 -3.57 10.64
CA THR A 156 -5.33 -2.53 10.35
C THR A 156 -4.88 -2.61 8.91
N ARG A 157 -4.62 -1.45 8.31
CA ARG A 157 -3.79 -1.39 7.10
C ARG A 157 -2.39 -1.92 7.45
N HIS A 158 -1.76 -2.53 6.46
CA HIS A 158 -0.38 -2.97 6.50
C HIS A 158 0.24 -2.64 5.15
N LEU A 159 1.56 -2.60 5.11
CA LEU A 159 2.33 -2.11 3.98
C LEU A 159 3.53 -3.01 3.73
N VAL A 160 3.85 -3.24 2.46
CA VAL A 160 5.05 -3.98 2.06
C VAL A 160 5.96 -3.07 1.28
N LEU A 161 7.25 -3.09 1.62
CA LEU A 161 8.32 -2.50 0.83
C LEU A 161 9.35 -3.57 0.51
N ARG A 162 9.93 -3.53 -0.69
CA ARG A 162 11.06 -4.38 -1.08
C ARG A 162 12.31 -3.54 -1.30
N SER A 163 13.44 -3.93 -0.73
CA SER A 163 14.74 -3.31 -1.04
C SER A 163 15.36 -3.94 -2.29
N THR A 164 16.35 -3.27 -2.90
CA THR A 164 17.14 -3.85 -4.00
C THR A 164 18.00 -5.05 -3.60
N ASP A 165 18.19 -5.27 -2.30
CA ASP A 165 18.89 -6.44 -1.75
C ASP A 165 17.91 -7.59 -1.42
N GLU A 166 16.69 -7.51 -1.95
CA GLU A 166 15.63 -8.51 -1.83
C GLU A 166 15.09 -8.72 -0.40
N ASN A 167 15.34 -7.78 0.51
CA ASN A 167 14.66 -7.78 1.81
C ASN A 167 13.23 -7.24 1.65
N LEU A 168 12.28 -7.97 2.23
CA LEU A 168 10.90 -7.57 2.41
C LEU A 168 10.72 -6.92 3.78
N TYR A 169 10.08 -5.75 3.79
CA TYR A 169 9.68 -5.02 4.99
C TYR A 169 8.17 -4.98 5.06
N LEU A 170 7.57 -5.63 6.06
CA LEU A 170 6.12 -5.67 6.28
C LEU A 170 5.76 -4.81 7.49
N PHE A 171 5.23 -3.61 7.26
CA PHE A 171 4.82 -2.65 8.29
C PHE A 171 3.35 -2.83 8.66
N TYR A 172 3.03 -2.64 9.93
CA TYR A 172 1.67 -2.74 10.44
C TYR A 172 1.52 -2.01 11.78
N ILE A 173 0.29 -1.71 12.18
CA ILE A 173 0.01 -1.19 13.53
C ILE A 173 -0.28 -2.37 14.45
N GLY A 174 0.50 -2.52 15.52
CA GLY A 174 0.35 -3.59 16.49
C GLY A 174 -0.84 -3.40 17.42
N GLN A 175 -1.20 -4.44 18.17
CA GLN A 175 -2.23 -4.34 19.22
C GLN A 175 -1.87 -3.34 20.33
N ASP A 176 -0.57 -3.14 20.55
CA ASP A 176 0.00 -2.13 21.44
C ASP A 176 -0.03 -0.69 20.86
N ARG A 177 -0.54 -0.56 19.62
CA ARG A 177 -0.69 0.69 18.86
C ARG A 177 0.62 1.41 18.52
N TYR A 178 1.73 0.69 18.52
CA TYR A 178 2.95 1.13 17.85
C TYR A 178 2.95 0.68 16.38
N ILE A 179 3.79 1.32 15.57
CA ILE A 179 4.06 0.82 14.22
C ILE A 179 5.19 -0.20 14.32
N HIS A 180 4.86 -1.44 13.99
CA HIS A 180 5.80 -2.55 13.90
C HIS A 180 6.21 -2.76 12.45
N TYR A 181 7.35 -3.41 12.25
CA TYR A 181 7.70 -3.96 10.95
C TYR A 181 8.50 -5.24 11.07
N LEU A 182 8.22 -6.17 10.17
CA LEU A 182 8.99 -7.40 10.03
C LEU A 182 9.95 -7.28 8.86
N ILE A 183 11.16 -7.81 9.00
CA ILE A 183 12.13 -7.95 7.91
C ILE A 183 12.31 -9.43 7.59
N LYS A 184 12.27 -9.80 6.31
CA LYS A 184 12.68 -11.11 5.80
C LYS A 184 13.47 -10.96 4.51
N GLY A 185 14.60 -11.64 4.42
CA GLY A 185 15.38 -11.76 3.18
C GLY A 185 16.76 -12.35 3.44
N PRO A 186 17.71 -12.18 2.50
CA PRO A 186 19.04 -12.77 2.60
C PRO A 186 19.79 -12.38 3.88
N GLU A 187 19.62 -11.13 4.34
CA GLU A 187 20.31 -10.63 5.54
C GLU A 187 19.80 -11.26 6.84
N THR A 188 18.53 -11.67 6.88
CA THR A 188 17.93 -12.30 8.05
C THR A 188 18.00 -13.83 8.03
N GLY A 189 18.60 -14.40 6.97
CA GLY A 189 18.62 -15.84 6.73
C GLY A 189 17.24 -16.40 6.45
N GLU A 190 16.41 -15.67 5.71
CA GLU A 190 15.03 -16.04 5.32
C GLU A 190 14.06 -16.22 6.50
N LYS A 191 14.39 -15.66 7.67
CA LYS A 191 13.52 -15.64 8.84
C LYS A 191 12.98 -14.25 9.09
N TRP A 192 11.72 -14.18 9.52
CA TRP A 192 11.14 -12.91 9.97
C TRP A 192 11.85 -12.42 11.23
N GLN A 193 12.25 -11.16 11.21
CA GLN A 193 12.75 -10.42 12.38
C GLN A 193 11.83 -9.24 12.65
N GLU A 194 11.27 -9.20 13.85
CA GLU A 194 10.37 -8.13 14.27
C GLU A 194 11.12 -6.94 14.83
N ASN A 195 10.64 -5.75 14.49
CA ASN A 195 11.17 -4.47 14.92
C ASN A 195 10.01 -3.49 15.16
N ILE A 196 10.27 -2.48 15.97
CA ILE A 196 9.30 -1.40 16.26
C ILE A 196 9.88 -0.10 15.73
N LEU A 197 9.11 0.65 14.93
CA LEU A 197 9.50 1.99 14.54
C LEU A 197 9.54 2.88 15.78
N LYS A 198 10.59 3.70 15.87
CA LYS A 198 10.67 4.75 16.87
C LYS A 198 9.52 5.73 16.62
N SER A 199 8.44 5.55 17.37
CA SER A 199 7.20 6.29 17.22
C SER A 199 6.49 6.38 18.56
N PRO A 200 5.71 7.45 18.79
CA PRO A 200 4.76 7.51 19.88
C PRO A 200 3.60 6.54 19.66
N ILE A 201 2.91 6.19 20.74
CA ILE A 201 1.67 5.40 20.69
C ILE A 201 0.63 6.14 19.85
N ILE A 202 0.00 5.43 18.91
CA ILE A 202 -1.05 5.99 18.06
C ILE A 202 -2.40 5.82 18.77
N GLU A 203 -2.86 6.85 19.47
CA GLU A 203 -4.12 6.78 20.23
C GLU A 203 -5.37 6.84 19.35
N GLN A 204 -5.26 7.40 18.15
CA GLN A 204 -6.36 7.57 17.21
C GLN A 204 -6.49 6.37 16.28
N ASN A 205 -7.70 6.08 15.81
CA ASN A 205 -7.88 5.07 14.77
C ASN A 205 -7.30 5.59 13.45
N VAL A 206 -6.37 4.83 12.88
CA VAL A 206 -5.73 5.15 11.60
C VAL A 206 -6.57 4.56 10.47
N THR A 207 -7.00 5.41 9.55
CA THR A 207 -7.68 5.00 8.32
C THR A 207 -6.68 4.36 7.36
N ASN A 208 -5.53 5.01 7.18
CA ASN A 208 -4.43 4.50 6.37
C ASN A 208 -3.11 5.18 6.75
N PHE A 209 -2.00 4.54 6.41
CA PHE A 209 -0.67 5.13 6.58
C PHE A 209 0.27 4.69 5.46
N MET A 210 1.33 5.47 5.30
CA MET A 210 2.43 5.22 4.40
C MET A 210 3.72 5.38 5.17
N VAL A 211 4.66 4.47 4.94
CA VAL A 211 6.03 4.56 5.44
C VAL A 211 6.95 4.89 4.28
N ILE A 212 7.74 5.93 4.45
CA ILE A 212 8.73 6.40 3.48
C ILE A 212 10.11 6.15 4.06
N PRO A 213 10.86 5.19 3.53
CA PRO A 213 12.23 4.95 3.98
C PRO A 213 13.19 5.99 3.42
N ASP A 214 14.28 6.19 4.16
CA ASP A 214 15.47 6.82 3.60
C ASP A 214 16.14 5.97 2.50
N GLU A 215 17.23 6.46 1.92
CA GLU A 215 17.94 5.74 0.86
C GLU A 215 18.56 4.42 1.33
N ASP A 216 18.78 4.26 2.63
CA ASP A 216 19.51 3.14 3.20
C ASP A 216 18.59 2.14 3.94
N MET A 217 17.26 2.36 3.93
CA MET A 217 16.27 1.59 4.69
C MET A 217 16.56 1.56 6.20
N LYS A 218 17.18 2.62 6.75
CA LYS A 218 17.59 2.70 8.17
C LYS A 218 16.72 3.62 9.00
N SER A 219 16.17 4.65 8.38
CA SER A 219 15.21 5.56 9.00
C SER A 219 13.96 5.67 8.14
N PHE A 220 12.85 5.95 8.81
CA PHE A 220 11.54 5.96 8.19
C PHE A 220 10.79 7.21 8.62
N GLU A 221 10.13 7.85 7.68
CA GLU A 221 9.09 8.86 7.93
C GLU A 221 7.74 8.20 7.69
N THR A 222 6.78 8.43 8.57
CA THR A 222 5.42 7.91 8.40
C THR A 222 4.47 9.06 8.17
N HIS A 223 3.55 8.89 7.23
CA HIS A 223 2.39 9.76 7.08
C HIS A 223 1.14 8.93 7.28
N LEU A 224 0.18 9.44 8.06
CA LEU A 224 -1.04 8.73 8.41
C LEU A 224 -2.24 9.65 8.35
N VAL A 225 -3.37 9.08 7.93
CA VAL A 225 -4.67 9.74 7.95
C VAL A 225 -5.55 9.06 8.98
N THR A 226 -6.16 9.86 9.84
CA THR A 226 -7.20 9.43 10.79
C THR A 226 -8.58 9.83 10.24
N ALA A 227 -9.63 9.79 11.05
CA ALA A 227 -10.96 10.19 10.62
C ALA A 227 -11.03 11.66 10.17
N ASP A 228 -10.22 12.54 10.76
CA ASP A 228 -10.33 13.98 10.57
C ASP A 228 -8.98 14.71 10.45
N ARG A 229 -7.85 13.98 10.43
CA ARG A 229 -6.51 14.59 10.39
C ARG A 229 -5.56 13.89 9.44
N LEU A 230 -4.63 14.68 8.91
CA LEU A 230 -3.37 14.19 8.35
C LEU A 230 -2.26 14.47 9.36
N MET A 231 -1.52 13.42 9.71
CA MET A 231 -0.43 13.46 10.68
C MET A 231 0.82 12.81 10.10
N GLY A 232 1.96 13.10 10.70
CA GLY A 232 3.25 12.51 10.38
C GLY A 232 3.99 12.04 11.62
N ILE A 233 4.92 11.13 11.42
CA ILE A 233 5.96 10.78 12.37
C ILE A 233 7.28 10.96 11.63
N ASP A 234 8.12 11.88 12.09
CA ASP A 234 9.40 12.14 11.46
C ASP A 234 10.45 11.06 11.77
N LYS A 235 11.66 11.23 11.21
CA LYS A 235 12.79 10.29 11.42
C LYS A 235 13.26 10.23 12.87
N GLN A 236 12.93 11.23 13.68
CA GLN A 236 13.27 11.30 15.09
C GLN A 236 12.21 10.60 15.95
N GLY A 237 11.07 10.24 15.35
CA GLY A 237 9.93 9.63 16.04
C GLY A 237 9.05 10.66 16.73
N GLU A 238 9.00 11.90 16.24
CA GLU A 238 8.13 12.94 16.78
C GLU A 238 6.86 13.08 15.94
N PHE A 239 5.71 13.28 16.61
CA PHE A 239 4.44 13.53 15.93
C PHE A 239 4.43 14.93 15.31
N ILE A 240 4.01 14.98 14.05
CA ILE A 240 3.75 16.21 13.32
C ILE A 240 2.27 16.23 12.94
N ASP A 241 1.60 17.33 13.27
CA ASP A 241 0.20 17.56 12.89
C ASP A 241 0.16 18.48 11.68
N PHE A 242 -0.11 17.92 10.50
CA PHE A 242 -0.13 18.67 9.26
C PHE A 242 -1.45 19.43 9.08
N GLY A 243 -2.58 18.85 9.46
CA GLY A 243 -3.85 19.55 9.29
C GLY A 243 -5.07 18.67 9.42
N LYS A 244 -6.20 19.26 9.02
CA LYS A 244 -7.51 18.63 9.07
C LYS A 244 -7.87 18.02 7.72
N VAL A 245 -8.58 16.91 7.76
CA VAL A 245 -9.20 16.25 6.61
C VAL A 245 -10.70 16.21 6.86
N VAL A 246 -11.49 16.85 6.01
CA VAL A 246 -12.95 16.86 6.12
C VAL A 246 -13.53 16.51 4.76
N GLU A 247 -14.27 15.40 4.68
CA GLU A 247 -14.85 14.90 3.42
C GLU A 247 -13.79 14.78 2.30
N GLY A 248 -12.62 14.26 2.65
CA GLY A 248 -11.48 14.12 1.75
C GLY A 248 -10.68 15.39 1.49
N LYS A 249 -11.14 16.57 1.93
CA LYS A 249 -10.44 17.83 1.70
C LYS A 249 -9.45 18.15 2.82
N PHE A 250 -8.20 18.40 2.45
CA PHE A 250 -7.15 18.80 3.37
C PHE A 250 -7.14 20.31 3.62
N THR A 251 -6.94 20.70 4.88
CA THR A 251 -6.69 22.08 5.29
C THR A 251 -5.48 22.11 6.23
N PRO A 252 -4.36 22.74 5.82
CA PRO A 252 -3.13 22.75 6.63
C PRO A 252 -3.29 23.58 7.91
N ASN A 253 -2.57 23.19 8.95
CA ASN A 253 -2.53 23.96 10.20
C ASN A 253 -1.74 25.26 10.03
N SER A 254 -0.75 25.28 9.13
CA SER A 254 0.04 26.47 8.84
C SER A 254 0.58 26.45 7.40
N GLY A 255 0.76 27.62 6.78
CA GLY A 255 1.38 27.72 5.43
C GLY A 255 2.89 27.45 5.39
N LYS A 256 3.49 26.87 6.44
CA LYS A 256 4.94 26.66 6.59
C LYS A 256 5.38 25.21 6.40
N GLU A 257 4.46 24.30 6.13
CA GLU A 257 4.82 22.91 5.81
C GLU A 257 5.79 22.94 4.63
N CYS A 258 6.99 22.40 4.80
CA CYS A 258 8.07 22.50 3.80
C CYS A 258 7.70 21.60 2.61
N VAL A 259 6.90 22.16 1.70
CA VAL A 259 6.18 21.46 0.62
C VAL A 259 7.14 20.64 -0.25
N ILE A 260 8.33 21.13 -0.57
CA ILE A 260 9.11 20.54 -1.68
C ILE A 260 9.82 19.23 -1.30
N GLU A 261 10.51 19.16 -0.16
CA GLU A 261 11.31 17.96 0.20
C GLU A 261 10.43 16.78 0.63
N THR A 262 9.41 17.02 1.45
CA THR A 262 8.49 15.97 1.91
C THR A 262 7.71 15.35 0.75
N ILE A 263 7.38 16.14 -0.26
CA ILE A 263 6.60 15.67 -1.41
C ILE A 263 7.42 14.78 -2.35
N LEU A 264 8.70 15.09 -2.57
CA LEU A 264 9.58 14.21 -3.34
C LEU A 264 9.75 12.84 -2.65
N LEU A 265 9.85 12.86 -1.32
CA LEU A 265 9.91 11.65 -0.51
C LEU A 265 8.60 10.84 -0.60
N VAL A 266 7.45 11.50 -0.53
CA VAL A 266 6.13 10.85 -0.71
C VAL A 266 6.03 10.17 -2.07
N LYS A 267 6.41 10.86 -3.16
CA LYS A 267 6.38 10.25 -4.50
C LYS A 267 7.26 8.99 -4.58
N LYS A 268 8.44 9.01 -3.93
CA LYS A 268 9.32 7.83 -3.82
C LYS A 268 8.66 6.71 -3.01
N GLY A 269 8.00 7.05 -1.90
CA GLY A 269 7.24 6.12 -1.07
C GLY A 269 6.14 5.41 -1.85
N VAL A 270 5.28 6.16 -2.54
CA VAL A 270 4.20 5.58 -3.36
C VAL A 270 4.73 4.63 -4.42
N LYS A 271 5.80 5.00 -5.13
CA LYS A 271 6.44 4.12 -6.12
C LYS A 271 6.94 2.80 -5.52
N ALA A 272 7.45 2.83 -4.29
CA ALA A 272 7.90 1.63 -3.59
C ALA A 272 6.73 0.73 -3.17
N ILE A 273 5.64 1.34 -2.71
CA ILE A 273 4.44 0.66 -2.24
C ILE A 273 3.69 0.00 -3.41
N ALA A 274 3.73 0.61 -4.59
CA ALA A 274 3.23 0.01 -5.83
C ALA A 274 4.10 -1.16 -6.33
N GLY A 275 5.08 -1.62 -5.55
CA GLY A 275 5.76 -2.90 -5.75
C GLY A 275 7.18 -2.82 -6.33
N LYS A 276 7.71 -1.63 -6.60
CA LYS A 276 9.07 -1.46 -7.11
C LYS A 276 10.12 -1.54 -5.99
N ALA A 277 11.24 -2.23 -6.27
CA ALA A 277 12.37 -2.26 -5.34
C ALA A 277 12.96 -0.86 -5.11
N LEU A 278 13.21 -0.54 -3.85
CA LEU A 278 13.87 0.69 -3.43
C LEU A 278 15.38 0.57 -3.62
N LYS A 279 15.95 1.43 -4.47
CA LYS A 279 17.41 1.53 -4.68
C LYS A 279 18.12 1.88 -3.37
N THR A 280 18.94 0.97 -2.86
CA THR A 280 19.91 1.23 -1.80
C THR A 280 21.22 1.74 -2.40
N LYS A 281 21.90 2.68 -1.72
CA LYS A 281 23.29 3.02 -2.09
C LYS A 281 24.18 1.84 -1.70
N LYS A 282 24.84 1.22 -2.67
CA LYS A 282 25.94 0.28 -2.40
C LYS A 282 27.05 1.04 -1.66
N LYS A 283 27.44 0.53 -0.50
CA LYS A 283 28.64 0.98 0.22
C LYS A 283 29.91 0.67 -0.56
#